data_AF-A0AAP5MAH9-F1
#
_entry.id   AF-A0AAP5MAH9-F1
#
_cell.length_a   1.000
_cell.length_b   1.000
_cell.length_c   1.000
_cell.angle_alpha   90.00
_cell.angle_beta   90.00
_cell.angle_gamma   90.00
#
_symmetry.space_group_name_H-M   'P 1'
#
loop_
_entity.id
_entity.type
_entity.pdbx_description
1 polymer ?
#
loop_
_entity_poly.entity_id
_entity_poly.type
_entity_poly.pdbx_seq_one_letter_code
_entity_poly.pdbx_strand_id
1 'polypeptide(L)'
;MPYTIPNNVCVGCDHCRPQCPTGAIKIENNEYWIDPDLCNSCKGYHSEPQCVVVCPTHSPILLRAKKGRCKVDSRDVTSPDLFSNGKSNPFASAIVIWEACNVLAQRTSLPWETDEAANIYYRRQVNQGRGAIAFHITHPPNKKATELGSVEALDIRSACIHLIFAAYATSVARPWEQEFLIDDRQIEKYLGLEKRKDLSKAVKLSLMKTMVQQVCSLMVSMNWPGQGRIKGFSVQQSHLWHLLEIQHHFQEDKLGCKYLVGLTFKVRAGNWAQYFLNKVGCKERTAFYQYGSLPKTLLTTVMSIWQQHEGTARLMLWLLFKTKMGKEQRITVPTLLRVAYGEEKVTLACKHREERKRLLRTFESDLEVLNHYGIKPIFDPVTYPPEIQPLWAKLINIPEDPDEALEFWTNDGGGKIRLTDAGPRGKWNLLMNARILSFELPSDWEQHTSLAEKKLRNAKNKTRAKNTAGYLLGEQISQARKNMHLSQRDLAKLAGKSQSWIRDLENGRLKAKLEDQALLRKVLGIA
;
A
#
# COMPACT_ATOMS: atom_id res chain seq x y z
N MET A 1 -45.47 22.82 -13.70
CA MET A 1 -44.01 22.58 -13.72
C MET A 1 -43.46 23.40 -14.87
N PRO A 2 -42.36 24.15 -14.67
CA PRO A 2 -41.84 25.06 -15.69
C PRO A 2 -41.40 24.31 -16.97
N TYR A 3 -41.35 25.02 -18.09
CA TYR A 3 -40.88 24.52 -19.38
C TYR A 3 -39.47 25.03 -19.67
N THR A 4 -38.76 24.39 -20.59
CA THR A 4 -37.44 24.81 -21.10
C THR A 4 -37.34 24.56 -22.59
N ILE A 5 -36.50 25.33 -23.29
CA ILE A 5 -36.19 25.12 -24.71
C ILE A 5 -34.78 24.53 -24.80
N PRO A 6 -34.59 23.32 -25.36
CA PRO A 6 -33.27 22.74 -25.57
C PRO A 6 -32.50 23.49 -26.67
N ASN A 7 -31.19 23.66 -26.47
CA ASN A 7 -30.30 24.24 -27.48
C ASN A 7 -30.36 23.41 -28.79
N ASN A 8 -30.29 24.09 -29.94
CA ASN A 8 -30.32 23.52 -31.29
C ASN A 8 -31.65 22.89 -31.76
N VAL A 9 -32.75 23.01 -31.01
CA VAL A 9 -34.09 22.55 -31.46
C VAL A 9 -34.97 23.72 -31.92
N CYS A 10 -34.74 24.91 -31.35
CA CYS A 10 -35.49 26.11 -31.67
C CYS A 10 -35.02 26.72 -33.01
N VAL A 11 -35.97 27.05 -33.88
CA VAL A 11 -35.72 27.71 -35.18
C VAL A 11 -35.81 29.25 -35.11
N GLY A 12 -36.02 29.82 -33.92
CA GLY A 12 -35.97 31.27 -33.71
C GLY A 12 -37.13 32.10 -34.25
N CYS A 13 -38.29 31.50 -34.56
CA CYS A 13 -39.44 32.15 -35.19
C CYS A 13 -40.21 33.20 -34.35
N ASP A 14 -39.83 33.43 -33.08
CA ASP A 14 -40.44 34.37 -32.11
C ASP A 14 -41.95 34.24 -31.81
N HIS A 15 -42.69 33.29 -32.39
CA HIS A 15 -44.14 33.17 -32.18
C HIS A 15 -44.57 32.93 -30.72
N CYS A 16 -43.74 32.25 -29.93
CA CYS A 16 -44.10 31.87 -28.56
C CYS A 16 -43.92 33.01 -27.55
N ARG A 17 -43.01 33.96 -27.80
CA ARG A 17 -42.66 35.04 -26.87
C ARG A 17 -43.81 36.02 -26.58
N PRO A 18 -44.53 36.58 -27.59
CA PRO A 18 -45.65 37.50 -27.32
C PRO A 18 -46.85 36.81 -26.66
N GLN A 19 -46.94 35.48 -26.75
CA GLN A 19 -48.04 34.70 -26.17
C GLN A 19 -47.79 34.30 -24.71
N CYS A 20 -46.62 34.64 -24.13
CA CYS A 20 -46.29 34.26 -22.76
C CYS A 20 -46.82 35.31 -21.75
N PRO A 21 -47.83 35.00 -20.93
CA PRO A 21 -48.45 35.99 -20.04
C PRO A 21 -47.54 36.45 -18.90
N THR A 22 -46.57 35.62 -18.49
CA THR A 22 -45.62 35.93 -17.42
C THR A 22 -44.30 36.51 -17.94
N GLY A 23 -44.15 36.68 -19.26
CA GLY A 23 -42.90 37.14 -19.85
C GLY A 23 -41.70 36.21 -19.60
N ALA A 24 -41.95 34.93 -19.36
CA ALA A 24 -40.91 33.96 -19.02
C ALA A 24 -39.95 33.63 -20.19
N ILE A 25 -40.33 33.92 -21.44
CA ILE A 25 -39.52 33.60 -22.63
C ILE A 25 -38.60 34.78 -22.93
N LYS A 26 -37.29 34.55 -22.86
CA LYS A 26 -36.23 35.55 -23.06
C LYS A 26 -35.28 35.12 -24.18
N ILE A 27 -34.58 36.10 -24.75
CA ILE A 27 -33.57 35.89 -25.77
C ILE A 27 -32.21 36.22 -25.15
N GLU A 28 -31.28 35.27 -25.19
CA GLU A 28 -29.91 35.42 -24.71
C GLU A 28 -28.97 34.74 -25.71
N ASN A 29 -27.91 35.44 -26.16
CA ASN A 29 -26.96 34.93 -27.16
C ASN A 29 -27.62 34.43 -28.48
N ASN A 30 -28.66 35.12 -28.96
CA ASN A 30 -29.49 34.70 -30.10
C ASN A 30 -30.23 33.36 -29.93
N GLU A 31 -30.28 32.80 -28.72
CA GLU A 31 -31.07 31.61 -28.40
C GLU A 31 -32.28 31.98 -27.53
N TYR A 32 -33.40 31.31 -27.77
CA TYR A 32 -34.60 31.44 -26.94
C TYR A 32 -34.51 30.51 -25.75
N TRP A 33 -34.73 31.04 -24.55
CA TRP A 33 -34.80 30.26 -23.32
C TRP A 33 -35.99 30.68 -22.46
N ILE A 34 -36.40 29.81 -21.55
CA ILE A 34 -37.54 30.03 -20.65
C ILE A 34 -37.01 30.14 -19.23
N ASP A 35 -37.29 31.28 -18.59
CA ASP A 35 -36.98 31.54 -17.18
C ASP A 35 -37.88 30.68 -16.28
N PRO A 36 -37.30 29.68 -15.56
CA PRO A 36 -38.09 28.75 -14.77
C PRO A 36 -38.74 29.39 -13.55
N ASP A 37 -38.20 30.52 -13.06
CA ASP A 37 -38.75 31.21 -11.89
C ASP A 37 -39.98 32.06 -12.26
N LEU A 38 -40.09 32.47 -13.52
CA LEU A 38 -41.26 33.19 -14.06
C LEU A 38 -42.29 32.25 -14.72
N CYS A 39 -41.89 31.04 -15.10
CA CYS A 39 -42.75 30.10 -15.82
C CYS A 39 -43.74 29.38 -14.88
N ASN A 40 -45.02 29.75 -14.96
CA ASN A 40 -46.10 29.11 -14.21
C ASN A 40 -46.91 28.07 -15.01
N SER A 41 -46.41 27.64 -16.17
CA SER A 41 -47.14 26.77 -17.11
C SER A 41 -48.45 27.38 -17.65
N CYS A 42 -48.54 28.71 -17.76
CA CYS A 42 -49.75 29.45 -18.14
C CYS A 42 -50.95 29.24 -17.19
N LYS A 43 -50.72 28.70 -15.98
CA LYS A 43 -51.77 28.47 -14.99
C LYS A 43 -52.43 29.81 -14.61
N GLY A 44 -53.76 29.82 -14.64
CA GLY A 44 -54.56 31.02 -14.35
C GLY A 44 -54.78 31.96 -15.54
N TYR A 45 -54.18 31.67 -16.70
CA TYR A 45 -54.37 32.45 -17.94
C TYR A 45 -54.98 31.61 -19.06
N HIS A 46 -54.48 30.38 -19.26
CA HIS A 46 -54.96 29.46 -20.30
C HIS A 46 -55.06 28.02 -19.78
N SER A 47 -55.88 27.19 -20.44
CA SER A 47 -56.00 25.75 -20.13
C SER A 47 -54.73 24.96 -20.50
N GLU A 48 -54.00 25.42 -21.51
CA GLU A 48 -52.77 24.79 -22.00
C GLU A 48 -51.61 25.81 -22.18
N PRO A 49 -50.34 25.37 -22.03
CA PRO A 49 -49.19 26.24 -22.21
C PRO A 49 -49.07 26.75 -23.64
N GLN A 50 -49.27 28.05 -23.83
CA GLN A 50 -49.31 28.67 -25.17
C GLN A 50 -48.01 28.48 -25.94
N CYS A 51 -46.85 28.47 -25.25
CA CYS A 51 -45.55 28.24 -25.88
C CYS A 51 -45.43 26.88 -26.57
N VAL A 52 -46.14 25.85 -26.11
CA VAL A 52 -46.15 24.52 -26.73
C VAL A 52 -47.12 24.47 -27.92
N VAL A 53 -48.28 25.12 -27.77
CA VAL A 53 -49.37 25.15 -28.76
C VAL A 53 -48.97 25.93 -30.00
N VAL A 54 -48.35 27.10 -29.83
CA VAL A 54 -48.01 28.00 -30.95
C VAL A 54 -46.64 27.71 -31.57
N CYS A 55 -45.85 26.79 -31.00
CA CYS A 55 -44.53 26.48 -31.53
C CYS A 55 -44.63 25.51 -32.72
N PRO A 56 -44.18 25.89 -33.93
CA PRO A 56 -44.31 25.06 -35.13
C PRO A 56 -43.48 23.77 -35.07
N THR A 57 -42.44 23.73 -34.23
CA THR A 57 -41.54 22.56 -34.07
C THR A 57 -41.68 21.89 -32.71
N HIS A 58 -42.66 22.29 -31.88
CA HIS A 58 -42.85 21.79 -30.51
C HIS A 58 -41.55 21.72 -29.67
N SER A 59 -40.70 22.74 -29.80
CA SER A 59 -39.40 22.80 -29.10
C SER A 59 -39.49 22.89 -27.57
N PRO A 60 -40.45 23.60 -26.96
CA PRO A 60 -40.54 23.69 -25.50
C PRO A 60 -40.91 22.33 -24.88
N ILE A 61 -40.06 21.84 -23.99
CA ILE A 61 -40.27 20.61 -23.23
C ILE A 61 -40.43 20.92 -21.75
N LEU A 62 -41.06 20.01 -21.00
CA LEU A 62 -41.17 20.13 -19.55
C LEU A 62 -39.77 20.13 -18.92
N LEU A 63 -39.46 21.14 -18.09
CA LEU A 63 -38.19 21.20 -17.38
C LEU A 63 -38.15 20.06 -16.35
N ARG A 64 -37.41 19.00 -16.69
CA ARG A 64 -37.08 17.93 -15.76
C ARG A 64 -35.93 18.40 -14.88
N ALA A 65 -36.06 18.25 -13.56
CA ALA A 65 -34.97 18.54 -12.64
C ALA A 65 -33.74 17.72 -13.03
N LYS A 66 -32.64 18.39 -13.42
CA LYS A 66 -31.35 17.73 -13.62
C LYS A 66 -30.90 17.21 -12.24
N LYS A 67 -30.64 15.91 -12.12
CA LYS A 67 -29.99 15.34 -10.93
C LYS A 67 -28.58 15.92 -10.81
N GLY A 68 -28.35 16.94 -9.98
CA GLY A 68 -26.98 17.41 -9.74
C GLY A 68 -26.81 18.64 -8.83
N ARG A 69 -26.10 18.41 -7.72
CA ARG A 69 -25.44 19.36 -6.78
C ARG A 69 -26.35 20.32 -6.00
N CYS A 70 -26.96 19.79 -4.95
CA CYS A 70 -27.31 20.61 -3.79
C CYS A 70 -26.03 20.93 -2.97
N LYS A 71 -26.02 22.09 -2.31
CA LYS A 71 -24.95 22.56 -1.40
C LYS A 71 -24.73 21.53 -0.28
N VAL A 72 -23.49 21.08 -0.07
CA VAL A 72 -23.14 20.13 1.00
C VAL A 72 -23.06 20.92 2.30
N ASP A 73 -23.79 20.48 3.34
CA ASP A 73 -23.69 21.06 4.69
C ASP A 73 -22.26 21.00 5.23
N SER A 74 -21.95 21.88 6.18
CA SER A 74 -20.68 21.90 6.89
C SER A 74 -20.46 20.56 7.60
N ARG A 75 -19.45 19.81 7.16
CA ARG A 75 -19.04 18.54 7.79
C ARG A 75 -18.14 18.82 8.99
N ASP A 76 -18.15 17.91 9.95
CA ASP A 76 -17.22 17.90 11.07
C ASP A 76 -15.76 17.86 10.60
N VAL A 77 -14.87 18.50 11.37
CA VAL A 77 -13.44 18.53 11.07
C VAL A 77 -12.86 17.12 11.26
N THR A 78 -12.33 16.55 10.18
CA THR A 78 -11.71 15.23 10.18
C THR A 78 -10.27 15.26 10.69
N SER A 79 -9.71 14.08 10.97
CA SER A 79 -8.30 13.94 11.32
C SER A 79 -7.39 14.36 10.15
N PRO A 80 -6.14 14.79 10.40
CA PRO A 80 -5.21 15.22 9.36
C PRO A 80 -4.97 14.17 8.28
N ASP A 81 -4.64 14.62 7.06
CA ASP A 81 -4.38 13.73 5.93
C ASP A 81 -3.13 12.85 6.15
N LEU A 82 -3.30 11.53 6.12
CA LEU A 82 -2.21 10.58 6.33
C LEU A 82 -1.08 10.74 5.31
N PHE A 83 -1.40 10.97 4.04
CA PHE A 83 -0.42 11.01 2.95
C PHE A 83 -0.12 12.44 2.50
N SER A 84 0.17 13.31 3.46
CA SER A 84 0.52 14.72 3.20
C SER A 84 1.75 14.86 2.28
N ASN A 85 2.69 13.89 2.31
CA ASN A 85 3.83 13.82 1.40
C ASN A 85 3.51 13.15 0.04
N GLY A 86 2.27 12.70 -0.16
CA GLY A 86 1.81 11.98 -1.34
C GLY A 86 2.25 10.51 -1.47
N LYS A 87 3.16 10.03 -0.61
CA LYS A 87 3.87 8.75 -0.79
C LYS A 87 3.56 7.73 0.30
N SER A 88 3.93 8.03 1.54
CA SER A 88 3.88 7.07 2.65
C SER A 88 3.70 7.72 4.01
N ASN A 89 3.14 6.98 4.96
CA ASN A 89 2.90 7.44 6.32
C ASN A 89 3.33 6.39 7.34
N PRO A 90 3.86 6.76 8.53
CA PRO A 90 4.09 5.80 9.59
C PRO A 90 2.79 5.08 10.01
N PHE A 91 2.86 3.78 10.26
CA PHE A 91 1.73 3.00 10.75
C PHE A 91 2.14 1.98 11.80
N ALA A 92 1.18 1.57 12.64
CA ALA A 92 1.38 0.57 13.67
C ALA A 92 1.64 -0.78 13.01
N SER A 93 2.80 -1.37 13.25
CA SER A 93 3.20 -2.64 12.61
C SER A 93 3.35 -3.76 13.63
N ALA A 94 2.67 -3.64 14.76
CA ALA A 94 2.70 -4.65 15.81
C ALA A 94 2.15 -5.97 15.26
N ILE A 95 2.54 -7.08 15.89
CA ILE A 95 2.06 -8.42 15.51
C ILE A 95 0.53 -8.52 15.50
N VAL A 96 -0.16 -7.76 16.36
CA VAL A 96 -1.63 -7.71 16.42
C VAL A 96 -2.21 -7.16 15.11
N ILE A 97 -1.60 -6.09 14.59
CA ILE A 97 -2.00 -5.49 13.30
C ILE A 97 -1.64 -6.43 12.15
N TRP A 98 -0.47 -7.07 12.21
CA TRP A 98 -0.06 -8.02 11.18
C TRP A 98 -1.00 -9.22 11.09
N GLU A 99 -1.29 -9.88 12.21
CA GLU A 99 -2.17 -11.05 12.22
C GLU A 99 -3.61 -10.68 11.89
N ALA A 100 -4.11 -9.52 12.34
CA ALA A 100 -5.41 -9.02 11.91
C ALA A 100 -5.48 -8.75 10.39
N CYS A 101 -4.39 -8.22 9.80
CA CYS A 101 -4.27 -8.08 8.36
C CYS A 101 -4.31 -9.45 7.65
N ASN A 102 -3.67 -10.48 8.21
CA ASN A 102 -3.76 -11.85 7.68
C ASN A 102 -5.20 -12.39 7.77
N VAL A 103 -5.89 -12.18 8.90
CA VAL A 103 -7.29 -12.61 9.08
C VAL A 103 -8.19 -12.01 8.00
N LEU A 104 -8.08 -10.69 7.76
CA LEU A 104 -8.87 -10.00 6.76
C LEU A 104 -8.51 -10.41 5.32
N ALA A 105 -7.22 -10.67 5.05
CA ALA A 105 -6.76 -10.94 3.69
C ALA A 105 -6.84 -12.41 3.26
N GLN A 106 -6.48 -13.34 4.16
CA GLN A 106 -6.42 -14.77 3.89
C GLN A 106 -7.74 -15.49 4.17
N ARG A 107 -8.59 -14.93 5.04
CA ARG A 107 -9.97 -15.41 5.28
C ARG A 107 -10.02 -16.92 5.59
N THR A 108 -10.72 -17.70 4.78
CA THR A 108 -10.85 -19.16 4.93
C THR A 108 -9.56 -19.94 4.67
N SER A 109 -8.53 -19.32 4.10
CA SER A 109 -7.22 -19.95 3.91
C SER A 109 -6.43 -20.11 5.22
N LEU A 110 -6.88 -19.49 6.31
CA LEU A 110 -6.30 -19.67 7.65
C LEU A 110 -6.92 -20.88 8.37
N PRO A 111 -6.18 -21.52 9.29
CA PRO A 111 -6.71 -22.60 10.10
C PRO A 111 -7.63 -22.05 11.20
N TRP A 112 -8.93 -22.01 10.91
CA TRP A 112 -9.96 -21.66 11.89
C TRP A 112 -10.31 -22.87 12.76
N GLU A 113 -10.41 -22.66 14.06
CA GLU A 113 -10.78 -23.65 15.07
C GLU A 113 -12.10 -23.24 15.74
N THR A 114 -12.77 -24.17 16.40
CA THR A 114 -13.97 -23.92 17.19
C THR A 114 -13.67 -24.05 18.68
N ASP A 115 -14.17 -23.11 19.49
CA ASP A 115 -14.04 -23.17 20.95
C ASP A 115 -15.12 -24.09 21.57
N GLU A 116 -15.05 -24.32 22.90
CA GLU A 116 -16.02 -25.13 23.65
C GLU A 116 -17.46 -24.60 23.56
N ALA A 117 -17.61 -23.30 23.27
CA ALA A 117 -18.90 -22.64 23.07
C ALA A 117 -19.31 -22.57 21.59
N ALA A 118 -18.67 -23.37 20.72
CA ALA A 118 -18.89 -23.46 19.28
C ALA A 118 -18.65 -22.15 18.50
N ASN A 119 -17.88 -21.21 19.06
CA ASN A 119 -17.46 -20.00 18.35
C ASN A 119 -16.20 -20.27 17.53
N ILE A 120 -16.15 -19.71 16.32
CA ILE A 120 -14.96 -19.81 15.48
C ILE A 120 -13.89 -18.81 15.92
N TYR A 121 -12.64 -19.26 15.92
CA TYR A 121 -11.50 -18.41 16.20
C TYR A 121 -10.27 -18.84 15.40
N TYR A 122 -9.40 -17.87 15.12
CA TYR A 122 -8.06 -18.12 14.55
C TYR A 122 -7.03 -17.87 15.64
N ARG A 123 -6.08 -18.78 15.84
CA ARG A 123 -5.03 -18.67 16.86
C ARG A 123 -3.64 -18.78 16.27
N ARG A 124 -2.77 -17.87 16.71
CA ARG A 124 -1.34 -17.87 16.40
C ARG A 124 -0.51 -17.94 17.67
N GLN A 125 0.40 -18.92 17.74
CA GLN A 125 1.38 -19.01 18.81
C GLN A 125 2.53 -18.02 18.61
N VAL A 126 3.05 -17.48 19.71
CA VAL A 126 4.14 -16.50 19.72
C VAL A 126 5.23 -16.95 20.70
N ASN A 127 6.49 -16.53 20.46
CA ASN A 127 7.65 -16.84 21.31
C ASN A 127 7.82 -18.35 21.57
N GLN A 128 7.84 -19.16 20.51
CA GLN A 128 8.00 -20.62 20.61
C GLN A 128 6.92 -21.27 21.50
N GLY A 129 5.68 -20.77 21.44
CA GLY A 129 4.55 -21.33 22.18
C GLY A 129 4.32 -20.75 23.58
N ARG A 130 5.18 -19.84 24.06
CA ARG A 130 5.01 -19.19 25.38
C ARG A 130 3.86 -18.18 25.45
N GLY A 131 3.35 -17.75 24.29
CA GLY A 131 2.22 -16.84 24.19
C GLY A 131 1.33 -17.19 23.01
N ALA A 132 0.16 -16.56 22.95
CA ALA A 132 -0.75 -16.71 21.84
C ALA A 132 -1.57 -15.44 21.60
N ILE A 133 -1.95 -15.23 20.35
CA ILE A 133 -2.95 -14.25 19.91
C ILE A 133 -4.07 -15.02 19.25
N ALA A 134 -5.30 -14.72 19.61
CA ALA A 134 -6.50 -15.31 19.03
C ALA A 134 -7.45 -14.22 18.55
N PHE A 135 -8.08 -14.45 17.40
CA PHE A 135 -9.05 -13.55 16.79
C PHE A 135 -10.41 -14.22 16.68
N HIS A 136 -11.46 -13.47 17.01
CA HIS A 136 -12.86 -13.88 16.80
C HIS A 136 -13.55 -12.82 15.95
N ILE A 137 -14.55 -13.24 15.18
CA ILE A 137 -15.44 -12.32 14.45
C ILE A 137 -16.71 -12.16 15.28
N THR A 138 -17.19 -10.92 15.43
CA THR A 138 -18.45 -10.63 16.10
C THR A 138 -19.49 -10.02 15.17
N HIS A 139 -20.73 -10.40 15.38
CA HIS A 139 -21.90 -9.77 14.79
C HIS A 139 -22.59 -8.88 15.83
N PRO A 140 -23.18 -7.74 15.43
CA PRO A 140 -24.01 -6.94 16.34
C PRO A 140 -25.13 -7.80 16.94
N PRO A 141 -25.41 -7.73 18.26
CA PRO A 141 -24.82 -6.86 19.28
C PRO A 141 -23.72 -7.58 20.10
N ASN A 142 -22.56 -7.86 19.50
CA ASN A 142 -21.40 -8.56 20.08
C ASN A 142 -21.54 -10.08 20.30
N LYS A 143 -22.35 -10.75 19.47
CA LYS A 143 -22.34 -12.22 19.41
C LYS A 143 -21.16 -12.70 18.58
N LYS A 144 -20.37 -13.63 19.09
CA LYS A 144 -19.30 -14.26 18.32
C LYS A 144 -19.88 -15.11 17.19
N ALA A 145 -19.19 -15.14 16.05
CA ALA A 145 -19.55 -15.98 14.94
C ALA A 145 -19.33 -17.46 15.31
N THR A 146 -20.27 -18.31 14.90
CA THR A 146 -20.22 -19.77 15.04
C THR A 146 -19.98 -20.46 13.69
N GLU A 147 -20.23 -19.75 12.58
CA GLU A 147 -20.17 -20.30 11.22
C GLU A 147 -19.06 -19.66 10.39
N LEU A 148 -18.39 -20.50 9.59
CA LEU A 148 -17.32 -20.08 8.67
C LEU A 148 -17.81 -19.13 7.56
N GLY A 149 -19.11 -19.12 7.25
CA GLY A 149 -19.71 -18.15 6.32
C GLY A 149 -19.44 -16.68 6.71
N SER A 150 -19.25 -16.41 8.01
CA SER A 150 -18.85 -15.09 8.51
C SER A 150 -17.44 -14.69 8.06
N VAL A 151 -16.54 -15.67 7.90
CA VAL A 151 -15.18 -15.49 7.40
C VAL A 151 -15.18 -15.35 5.87
N GLU A 152 -16.01 -16.13 5.18
CA GLU A 152 -16.16 -16.05 3.73
C GLU A 152 -16.67 -14.70 3.26
N ALA A 153 -17.58 -14.10 4.04
CA ALA A 153 -18.13 -12.77 3.81
C ALA A 153 -17.11 -11.64 3.98
N LEU A 154 -15.94 -11.88 4.59
CA LEU A 154 -14.90 -10.87 4.73
C LEU A 154 -14.39 -10.45 3.35
N ASP A 155 -14.17 -9.14 3.20
CA ASP A 155 -13.57 -8.55 2.04
C ASP A 155 -12.07 -8.32 2.27
N ILE A 156 -11.22 -8.80 1.37
CA ILE A 156 -9.77 -8.57 1.42
C ILE A 156 -9.41 -7.07 1.47
N ARG A 157 -10.24 -6.21 0.86
CA ARG A 157 -10.05 -4.76 0.88
C ARG A 157 -10.22 -4.16 2.27
N SER A 158 -10.91 -4.82 3.18
CA SER A 158 -11.01 -4.42 4.59
C SER A 158 -9.62 -4.41 5.26
N ALA A 159 -8.66 -5.20 4.78
CA ALA A 159 -7.27 -5.10 5.21
C ALA A 159 -6.66 -3.71 4.94
N CYS A 160 -7.05 -3.03 3.85
CA CYS A 160 -6.60 -1.67 3.56
C CYS A 160 -7.18 -0.65 4.55
N ILE A 161 -8.47 -0.77 4.91
CA ILE A 161 -9.09 0.05 5.96
C ILE A 161 -8.39 -0.19 7.30
N HIS A 162 -8.08 -1.45 7.61
CA HIS A 162 -7.34 -1.81 8.82
C HIS A 162 -5.96 -1.13 8.89
N LEU A 163 -5.22 -1.11 7.78
CA LEU A 163 -3.93 -0.41 7.70
C LEU A 163 -4.06 1.11 7.83
N ILE A 164 -5.13 1.70 7.27
CA ILE A 164 -5.45 3.13 7.44
C ILE A 164 -5.71 3.44 8.93
N PHE A 165 -6.48 2.60 9.63
CA PHE A 165 -6.71 2.76 11.07
C PHE A 165 -5.42 2.62 11.88
N ALA A 166 -4.56 1.67 11.52
CA ALA A 166 -3.24 1.51 12.12
C ALA A 166 -2.34 2.75 11.92
N ALA A 167 -2.47 3.44 10.79
CA ALA A 167 -1.77 4.69 10.51
C ALA A 167 -2.30 5.85 11.38
N TYR A 168 -3.63 6.02 11.47
CA TYR A 168 -4.24 7.03 12.36
C TYR A 168 -3.94 6.78 13.83
N ALA A 169 -3.99 5.53 14.30
CA ALA A 169 -3.64 5.21 15.68
C ALA A 169 -2.18 5.57 16.04
N THR A 170 -1.30 5.67 15.04
CA THR A 170 0.11 6.04 15.23
C THR A 170 0.32 7.55 15.36
N SER A 171 -0.54 8.35 14.74
CA SER A 171 -0.49 9.82 14.85
C SER A 171 -1.00 10.32 16.20
N VAL A 172 -1.88 9.54 16.83
CA VAL A 172 -2.46 9.81 18.16
C VAL A 172 -1.48 9.43 19.29
N ALA A 173 -1.51 10.15 20.42
CA ALA A 173 -0.59 9.92 21.53
C ALA A 173 -1.01 8.73 22.41
N ARG A 174 -2.31 8.62 22.71
CA ARG A 174 -2.91 7.52 23.48
C ARG A 174 -4.09 6.92 22.71
N PRO A 175 -3.84 6.12 21.66
CA PRO A 175 -4.89 5.61 20.78
C PRO A 175 -5.95 4.70 21.45
N TRP A 176 -5.69 4.19 22.66
CA TRP A 176 -6.66 3.42 23.46
C TRP A 176 -7.65 4.31 24.25
N GLU A 177 -7.31 5.59 24.45
CA GLU A 177 -8.16 6.60 25.13
C GLU A 177 -8.77 7.57 24.10
N GLN A 178 -7.98 7.97 23.12
CA GLN A 178 -8.29 9.00 22.14
C GLN A 178 -8.84 8.42 20.84
N GLU A 179 -9.81 9.11 20.28
CA GLU A 179 -10.48 8.78 19.02
C GLU A 179 -9.91 9.55 17.83
N PHE A 180 -10.15 9.03 16.64
CA PHE A 180 -9.90 9.72 15.38
C PHE A 180 -11.14 9.67 14.50
N LEU A 181 -11.32 10.74 13.71
CA LEU A 181 -12.41 10.88 12.74
C LEU A 181 -11.87 10.70 11.32
N ILE A 182 -12.57 9.89 10.52
CA ILE A 182 -12.26 9.67 9.10
C ILE A 182 -13.55 9.73 8.30
N ASP A 183 -13.56 10.46 7.18
CA ASP A 183 -14.74 10.59 6.32
C ASP A 183 -14.64 9.75 5.03
N ASP A 184 -15.75 9.69 4.30
CA ASP A 184 -15.87 9.03 3.00
C ASP A 184 -14.83 9.53 2.00
N ARG A 185 -14.54 10.83 1.98
CA ARG A 185 -13.61 11.44 1.03
C ARG A 185 -12.17 10.99 1.28
N GLN A 186 -11.75 10.95 2.54
CA GLN A 186 -10.43 10.44 2.90
C GLN A 186 -10.27 8.97 2.51
N ILE A 187 -11.27 8.13 2.81
CA ILE A 187 -11.25 6.72 2.42
C ILE A 187 -11.19 6.59 0.89
N GLU A 188 -12.01 7.35 0.16
CA GLU A 188 -12.01 7.32 -1.32
C GLU A 188 -10.64 7.73 -1.89
N LYS A 189 -10.03 8.80 -1.35
CA LYS A 189 -8.70 9.29 -1.74
C LYS A 189 -7.59 8.29 -1.46
N TYR A 190 -7.64 7.58 -0.34
CA TYR A 190 -6.61 6.62 0.07
C TYR A 190 -6.71 5.30 -0.69
N LEU A 191 -7.93 4.82 -0.92
CA LEU A 191 -8.19 3.58 -1.66
C LEU A 191 -8.22 3.79 -3.18
N GLY A 192 -8.18 5.04 -3.66
CA GLY A 192 -8.26 5.35 -5.09
C GLY A 192 -9.66 5.15 -5.70
N LEU A 193 -10.70 5.09 -4.87
CA LEU A 193 -12.08 4.91 -5.32
C LEU A 193 -12.64 6.12 -6.08
N GLU A 194 -12.01 7.30 -5.96
CA GLU A 194 -12.37 8.49 -6.74
C GLU A 194 -12.24 8.23 -8.25
N LYS A 195 -11.26 7.42 -8.66
CA LYS A 195 -10.99 7.08 -10.07
C LYS A 195 -12.04 6.13 -10.66
N ARG A 196 -12.79 5.42 -9.82
CA ARG A 196 -13.84 4.49 -10.23
C ARG A 196 -15.14 5.23 -10.55
N LYS A 197 -15.37 5.47 -11.84
CA LYS A 197 -16.59 6.11 -12.38
C LYS A 197 -17.73 5.12 -12.63
N ASP A 198 -17.44 3.83 -12.58
CA ASP A 198 -18.39 2.73 -12.74
C ASP A 198 -19.32 2.56 -11.53
N LEU A 199 -18.89 3.01 -10.34
CA LEU A 199 -19.67 2.93 -9.11
C LEU A 199 -20.43 4.23 -8.81
N SER A 200 -21.72 4.10 -8.49
CA SER A 200 -22.50 5.20 -7.94
C SER A 200 -22.01 5.56 -6.53
N LYS A 201 -22.23 6.82 -6.11
CA LYS A 201 -21.86 7.29 -4.78
C LYS A 201 -22.47 6.44 -3.66
N ALA A 202 -23.74 6.05 -3.80
CA ALA A 202 -24.41 5.20 -2.82
C ALA A 202 -23.73 3.83 -2.68
N VAL A 203 -23.29 3.24 -3.79
CA VAL A 203 -22.55 1.96 -3.77
C VAL A 203 -21.18 2.12 -3.12
N LYS A 204 -20.46 3.22 -3.39
CA LYS A 204 -19.18 3.52 -2.71
C LYS A 204 -19.36 3.67 -1.20
N LEU A 205 -20.36 4.44 -0.77
CA LEU A 205 -20.66 4.65 0.66
C LEU A 205 -21.03 3.34 1.35
N SER A 206 -21.86 2.51 0.71
CA SER A 206 -22.22 1.18 1.23
C SER A 206 -20.99 0.28 1.36
N LEU A 207 -20.16 0.21 0.32
CA LEU A 207 -18.92 -0.57 0.33
C LEU A 207 -17.97 -0.13 1.46
N MET A 208 -17.76 1.18 1.63
CA MET A 208 -16.90 1.71 2.70
C MET A 208 -17.46 1.39 4.09
N LYS A 209 -18.77 1.55 4.28
CA LYS A 209 -19.45 1.18 5.53
C LYS A 209 -19.25 -0.30 5.87
N THR A 210 -19.47 -1.19 4.90
CA THR A 210 -19.26 -2.63 5.09
C THR A 210 -17.82 -2.95 5.45
N MET A 211 -16.82 -2.40 4.74
CA MET A 211 -15.41 -2.65 5.06
C MET A 211 -15.03 -2.15 6.46
N VAL A 212 -15.49 -0.96 6.86
CA VAL A 212 -15.26 -0.43 8.22
C VAL A 212 -15.89 -1.33 9.28
N GLN A 213 -17.13 -1.78 9.07
CA GLN A 213 -17.80 -2.69 10.00
C GLN A 213 -17.08 -4.04 10.11
N GLN A 214 -16.54 -4.58 9.02
CA GLN A 214 -15.74 -5.82 9.02
C GLN A 214 -14.41 -5.66 9.78
N VAL A 215 -13.77 -4.49 9.73
CA VAL A 215 -12.56 -4.25 10.52
C VAL A 215 -12.88 -4.16 12.01
N CYS A 216 -14.00 -3.55 12.37
CA CYS A 216 -14.43 -3.35 13.75
C CYS A 216 -15.12 -4.58 14.36
N SER A 217 -15.50 -5.58 13.55
CA SER A 217 -16.04 -6.85 14.02
C SER A 217 -14.97 -7.80 14.60
N LEU A 218 -13.70 -7.49 14.42
CA LEU A 218 -12.62 -8.32 14.96
C LEU A 218 -12.44 -8.08 16.46
N MET A 219 -12.55 -9.14 17.24
CA MET A 219 -12.12 -9.19 18.63
C MET A 219 -10.79 -9.92 18.75
N VAL A 220 -9.94 -9.44 19.64
CA VAL A 220 -8.63 -10.02 19.93
C VAL A 220 -8.54 -10.45 21.39
N SER A 221 -7.98 -11.64 21.59
CA SER A 221 -7.54 -12.14 22.89
C SER A 221 -6.05 -12.44 22.81
N MET A 222 -5.29 -12.04 23.82
CA MET A 222 -3.84 -12.17 23.84
C MET A 222 -3.37 -12.66 25.19
N ASN A 223 -2.43 -13.60 25.16
CA ASN A 223 -1.55 -13.91 26.27
C ASN A 223 -0.12 -13.67 25.82
N TRP A 224 0.48 -12.60 26.34
CA TRP A 224 1.82 -12.17 25.97
C TRP A 224 2.79 -12.41 27.12
N PRO A 225 3.79 -13.29 26.93
CA PRO A 225 4.77 -13.56 27.97
C PRO A 225 5.71 -12.37 28.15
N GLY A 226 6.28 -12.25 29.35
CA GLY A 226 7.30 -11.23 29.63
C GLY A 226 8.51 -11.37 28.72
N GLN A 227 9.02 -10.25 28.21
CA GLN A 227 10.21 -10.19 27.37
C GLN A 227 11.18 -9.15 27.91
N GLY A 228 12.33 -9.61 28.44
CA GLY A 228 13.33 -8.72 29.02
C GLY A 228 12.74 -7.92 30.19
N ARG A 229 12.64 -6.59 30.04
CA ARG A 229 12.09 -5.68 31.05
C ARG A 229 10.58 -5.46 30.93
N ILE A 230 9.96 -5.89 29.83
CA ILE A 230 8.52 -5.74 29.61
C ILE A 230 7.82 -6.89 30.33
N LYS A 231 6.94 -6.56 31.28
CA LYS A 231 6.13 -7.54 32.01
C LYS A 231 5.17 -8.24 31.05
N GLY A 232 4.86 -9.50 31.35
CA GLY A 232 3.80 -10.22 30.63
C GLY A 232 2.45 -9.54 30.85
N PHE A 233 1.58 -9.61 29.86
CA PHE A 233 0.25 -9.03 29.92
C PHE A 233 -0.76 -9.92 29.19
N SER A 234 -2.02 -9.78 29.56
CA SER A 234 -3.13 -10.46 28.89
C SER A 234 -4.20 -9.46 28.51
N VAL A 235 -4.73 -9.59 27.29
CA VAL A 235 -5.89 -8.85 26.82
C VAL A 235 -6.99 -9.87 26.59
N GLN A 236 -8.11 -9.75 27.30
CA GLN A 236 -9.24 -10.67 27.16
C GLN A 236 -10.34 -10.00 26.33
N GLN A 237 -10.72 -10.63 25.20
CA GLN A 237 -11.93 -10.32 24.41
C GLN A 237 -12.15 -8.81 24.16
N SER A 238 -11.10 -8.11 23.71
CA SER A 238 -11.18 -6.69 23.38
C SER A 238 -11.41 -6.53 21.88
N HIS A 239 -12.28 -5.59 21.46
CA HIS A 239 -12.34 -5.23 20.04
C HIS A 239 -10.97 -4.71 19.58
N LEU A 240 -10.57 -5.11 18.37
CA LEU A 240 -9.36 -4.57 17.76
C LEU A 240 -9.53 -3.06 17.48
N TRP A 241 -10.70 -2.69 16.96
CA TRP A 241 -11.11 -1.30 16.73
C TRP A 241 -12.53 -1.10 17.24
N HIS A 242 -12.74 -0.07 18.05
CA HIS A 242 -14.04 0.35 18.49
C HIS A 242 -14.62 1.35 17.49
N LEU A 243 -15.71 0.97 16.82
CA LEU A 243 -16.52 1.89 16.04
C LEU A 243 -17.50 2.57 16.99
N LEU A 244 -17.21 3.82 17.37
CA LEU A 244 -17.99 4.57 18.36
C LEU A 244 -19.26 5.15 17.73
N GLU A 245 -19.14 5.67 16.51
CA GLU A 245 -20.24 6.35 15.82
C GLU A 245 -20.07 6.25 14.29
N ILE A 246 -21.19 6.15 13.59
CA ILE A 246 -21.29 6.36 12.14
C ILE A 246 -22.24 7.53 11.89
N GLN A 247 -21.70 8.69 11.61
CA GLN A 247 -22.47 9.87 11.24
C GLN A 247 -22.88 9.74 9.77
N HIS A 248 -24.19 9.83 9.52
CA HIS A 248 -24.77 9.76 8.19
C HIS A 248 -25.13 11.18 7.73
N HIS A 249 -24.44 11.67 6.69
CA HIS A 249 -24.68 12.99 6.14
C HIS A 249 -25.77 12.89 5.08
N PHE A 250 -26.92 13.50 5.33
CA PHE A 250 -28.04 13.53 4.40
C PHE A 250 -28.18 14.90 3.75
N GLN A 251 -28.74 14.90 2.55
CA GLN A 251 -29.09 16.10 1.82
C GLN A 251 -30.56 16.01 1.42
N GLU A 252 -31.30 17.07 1.70
CA GLU A 252 -32.72 17.16 1.37
C GLU A 252 -32.90 17.91 0.04
N ASP A 253 -33.76 17.38 -0.83
CA ASP A 253 -34.16 18.10 -2.04
C ASP A 253 -35.35 19.03 -1.78
N LYS A 254 -35.76 19.78 -2.82
CA LYS A 254 -36.92 20.69 -2.74
C LYS A 254 -38.25 19.98 -2.49
N LEU A 255 -38.29 18.64 -2.57
CA LEU A 255 -39.46 17.80 -2.36
C LEU A 255 -39.45 17.12 -0.98
N GLY A 256 -38.45 17.40 -0.13
CA GLY A 256 -38.31 16.82 1.21
C GLY A 256 -37.66 15.43 1.22
N CYS A 257 -37.15 14.94 0.08
CA CYS A 257 -36.49 13.64 0.00
C CYS A 257 -35.03 13.75 0.48
N LYS A 258 -34.68 12.92 1.47
CA LYS A 258 -33.33 12.84 2.04
C LYS A 258 -32.49 11.80 1.32
N TYR A 259 -31.34 12.23 0.81
CA TYR A 259 -30.36 11.39 0.13
C TYR A 259 -29.07 11.31 0.95
N LEU A 260 -28.55 10.11 1.16
CA LEU A 260 -27.26 9.94 1.83
C LEU A 260 -26.13 10.44 0.93
N VAL A 261 -25.41 11.47 1.39
CA VAL A 261 -24.34 12.16 0.65
C VAL A 261 -22.96 12.00 1.28
N GLY A 262 -22.83 11.36 2.43
CA GLY A 262 -21.53 11.11 3.04
C GLY A 262 -21.62 10.27 4.30
N LEU A 263 -20.46 9.79 4.74
CA LEU A 263 -20.31 9.05 5.99
C LEU A 263 -19.08 9.57 6.71
N THR A 264 -19.19 9.76 8.02
CA THR A 264 -18.04 9.99 8.90
C THR A 264 -18.02 8.91 9.96
N PHE A 265 -16.84 8.33 10.16
CA PHE A 265 -16.62 7.25 11.11
C PHE A 265 -15.77 7.75 12.27
N LYS A 266 -16.24 7.46 13.47
CA LYS A 266 -15.57 7.76 14.73
C LYS A 266 -15.00 6.49 15.31
N VAL A 267 -13.68 6.39 15.37
CA VAL A 267 -12.99 5.13 15.66
C VAL A 267 -11.95 5.32 16.77
N ARG A 268 -11.80 4.30 17.62
CA ARG A 268 -10.78 4.23 18.67
C ARG A 268 -10.08 2.87 18.64
N ALA A 269 -8.78 2.82 18.95
CA ALA A 269 -8.08 1.55 19.06
C ALA A 269 -8.52 0.77 20.31
N GLY A 270 -8.44 -0.56 20.25
CA GLY A 270 -8.66 -1.41 21.41
C GLY A 270 -7.55 -1.36 22.45
N ASN A 271 -7.72 -2.13 23.52
CA ASN A 271 -6.79 -2.17 24.66
C ASN A 271 -5.39 -2.66 24.29
N TRP A 272 -5.26 -3.43 23.19
CA TRP A 272 -3.96 -3.86 22.66
C TRP A 272 -3.02 -2.67 22.39
N ALA A 273 -3.57 -1.50 22.03
CA ALA A 273 -2.77 -0.34 21.66
C ALA A 273 -1.97 0.23 22.84
N GLN A 274 -2.43 0.05 24.08
CA GLN A 274 -1.68 0.44 25.29
C GLN A 274 -0.34 -0.28 25.40
N TYR A 275 -0.26 -1.52 24.91
CA TYR A 275 0.93 -2.35 25.02
C TYR A 275 1.89 -2.19 23.83
N PHE A 276 1.37 -1.84 22.65
CA PHE A 276 2.15 -1.79 21.40
C PHE A 276 2.34 -0.39 20.80
N LEU A 277 1.59 0.62 21.27
CA LEU A 277 1.62 1.99 20.75
C LEU A 277 1.85 3.05 21.84
N ASN A 278 2.28 2.65 23.05
CA ASN A 278 2.57 3.60 24.11
C ASN A 278 4.00 4.17 23.99
N LYS A 279 4.10 5.39 23.44
CA LYS A 279 5.36 6.13 23.27
C LYS A 279 6.08 6.39 24.60
N VAL A 280 5.33 6.69 25.67
CA VAL A 280 5.89 6.98 27.00
C VAL A 280 6.43 5.69 27.62
N GLY A 281 5.62 4.62 27.61
CA GLY A 281 6.02 3.32 28.12
C GLY A 281 7.21 2.72 27.38
N CYS A 282 7.36 3.00 26.08
CA CYS A 282 8.55 2.58 25.33
C CYS A 282 9.83 3.28 25.82
N LYS A 283 9.77 4.58 26.16
CA LYS A 283 10.93 5.29 26.74
C LYS A 283 11.32 4.71 28.10
N GLU A 284 10.34 4.30 28.88
CA GLU A 284 10.49 3.66 30.20
C GLU A 284 10.78 2.16 30.13
N ARG A 285 10.82 1.56 28.93
CA ARG A 285 10.98 0.11 28.67
C ARG A 285 9.87 -0.78 29.28
N THR A 286 8.66 -0.23 29.44
CA THR A 286 7.47 -0.92 29.96
C THR A 286 6.50 -1.36 28.86
N ALA A 287 6.61 -0.83 27.64
CA ALA A 287 5.75 -1.16 26.50
C ALA A 287 6.54 -1.27 25.18
N PHE A 288 5.96 -1.95 24.19
CA PHE A 288 6.50 -2.01 22.83
C PHE A 288 6.08 -0.78 22.03
N TYR A 289 6.92 -0.36 21.07
CA TYR A 289 6.56 0.63 20.07
C TYR A 289 7.14 0.24 18.72
N GLN A 290 6.31 -0.37 17.86
CA GLN A 290 6.73 -0.87 16.55
C GLN A 290 5.94 -0.15 15.44
N TYR A 291 6.63 0.59 14.58
CA TYR A 291 6.03 1.34 13.48
C TYR A 291 6.73 1.04 12.15
N GLY A 292 5.95 0.92 11.08
CA GLY A 292 6.40 0.76 9.69
C GLY A 292 6.11 1.97 8.84
N SER A 293 6.46 1.89 7.56
CA SER A 293 6.02 2.84 6.54
C SER A 293 4.88 2.20 5.76
N LEU A 294 3.72 2.85 5.71
CA LEU A 294 2.57 2.43 4.91
C LEU A 294 2.63 3.21 3.59
N PRO A 295 2.84 2.56 2.45
CA PRO A 295 2.82 3.20 1.14
C PRO A 295 1.36 3.42 0.69
N LYS A 296 1.06 4.61 0.18
CA LYS A 296 -0.25 4.90 -0.43
C LYS A 296 -0.51 4.01 -1.64
N THR A 297 0.54 3.75 -2.44
CA THR A 297 0.49 2.92 -3.64
C THR A 297 0.01 1.50 -3.34
N LEU A 298 0.44 0.91 -2.21
CA LEU A 298 -0.03 -0.41 -1.78
C LEU A 298 -1.55 -0.46 -1.64
N LEU A 299 -2.17 0.55 -1.00
CA LEU A 299 -3.61 0.59 -0.78
C LEU A 299 -4.34 0.64 -2.13
N THR A 300 -3.90 1.50 -3.04
CA THR A 300 -4.51 1.63 -4.37
C THR A 300 -4.31 0.40 -5.25
N THR A 301 -3.15 -0.25 -5.16
CA THR A 301 -2.83 -1.46 -5.94
C THR A 301 -3.65 -2.65 -5.45
N VAL A 302 -3.77 -2.87 -4.14
CA VAL A 302 -4.62 -3.95 -3.61
C VAL A 302 -6.07 -3.74 -4.09
N MET A 303 -6.57 -2.51 -4.08
CA MET A 303 -7.91 -2.18 -4.56
C MET A 303 -8.14 -2.45 -6.06
N SER A 304 -7.09 -2.43 -6.90
CA SER A 304 -7.21 -2.72 -8.33
C SER A 304 -7.11 -4.22 -8.63
N ILE A 305 -6.27 -4.97 -7.91
CA ILE A 305 -5.94 -6.35 -8.28
C ILE A 305 -6.70 -7.42 -7.49
N TRP A 306 -7.39 -7.08 -6.39
CA TRP A 306 -7.88 -8.06 -5.42
C TRP A 306 -8.77 -9.19 -5.98
N GLN A 307 -9.52 -8.95 -7.07
CA GLN A 307 -10.37 -9.98 -7.70
C GLN A 307 -9.60 -10.90 -8.63
N GLN A 308 -8.70 -10.34 -9.43
CA GLN A 308 -7.99 -11.06 -10.49
C GLN A 308 -6.74 -11.76 -9.96
N HIS A 309 -6.04 -11.11 -9.03
CA HIS A 309 -4.78 -11.55 -8.45
C HIS A 309 -4.84 -11.47 -6.92
N GLU A 310 -5.70 -12.29 -6.33
CA GLU A 310 -5.86 -12.37 -4.87
C GLU A 310 -4.54 -12.77 -4.18
N GLY A 311 -3.77 -13.68 -4.79
CA GLY A 311 -2.46 -14.11 -4.29
C GLY A 311 -1.47 -12.96 -4.20
N THR A 312 -1.38 -12.13 -5.26
CA THR A 312 -0.58 -10.89 -5.26
C THR A 312 -1.00 -9.95 -4.15
N ALA A 313 -2.30 -9.68 -3.99
CA ALA A 313 -2.80 -8.79 -2.93
C ALA A 313 -2.40 -9.29 -1.52
N ARG A 314 -2.56 -10.60 -1.25
CA ARG A 314 -2.15 -11.23 0.02
C ARG A 314 -0.65 -11.15 0.24
N LEU A 315 0.16 -11.40 -0.80
CA LEU A 315 1.62 -11.30 -0.74
C LEU A 315 2.07 -9.85 -0.48
N MET A 316 1.47 -8.85 -1.13
CA MET A 316 1.79 -7.43 -0.87
C MET A 316 1.51 -7.05 0.59
N LEU A 317 0.33 -7.41 1.10
CA LEU A 317 -0.04 -7.15 2.49
C LEU A 317 0.89 -7.87 3.47
N TRP A 318 1.29 -9.10 3.17
CA TRP A 318 2.22 -9.86 4.01
C TRP A 318 3.65 -9.31 3.97
N LEU A 319 4.15 -8.96 2.78
CA LEU A 319 5.48 -8.37 2.59
C LEU A 319 5.60 -7.04 3.33
N LEU A 320 4.54 -6.23 3.41
CA LEU A 320 4.52 -4.97 4.18
C LEU A 320 5.02 -5.13 5.61
N PHE A 321 4.72 -6.26 6.26
CA PHE A 321 5.20 -6.54 7.63
C PHE A 321 6.57 -7.21 7.65
N LYS A 322 6.89 -8.00 6.62
CA LYS A 322 8.17 -8.72 6.53
C LYS A 322 9.36 -7.82 6.26
N THR A 323 9.22 -6.78 5.43
CA THR A 323 10.33 -5.87 5.03
C THR A 323 11.02 -5.16 6.21
N LYS A 324 10.44 -5.24 7.41
CA LYS A 324 10.98 -4.75 8.68
C LYS A 324 12.07 -5.60 9.29
N MET A 325 12.15 -6.88 8.93
CA MET A 325 13.07 -7.84 9.53
C MET A 325 14.46 -7.85 8.85
N GLY A 326 14.75 -6.88 7.96
CA GLY A 326 16.05 -6.69 7.28
C GLY A 326 15.93 -6.71 5.75
N LYS A 327 16.94 -6.14 5.06
CA LYS A 327 17.00 -6.04 3.59
C LYS A 327 17.17 -7.39 2.89
N GLU A 328 17.84 -8.35 3.52
CA GLU A 328 18.08 -9.70 2.97
C GLU A 328 17.27 -10.73 3.75
N GLN A 329 16.07 -11.04 3.27
CA GLN A 329 15.22 -12.08 3.84
C GLN A 329 15.02 -13.19 2.84
N ARG A 330 15.73 -14.28 3.09
CA ARG A 330 15.58 -15.53 2.34
C ARG A 330 14.23 -16.15 2.70
N ILE A 331 13.30 -16.12 1.75
CA ILE A 331 11.95 -16.67 1.90
C ILE A 331 11.84 -17.90 0.99
N THR A 332 11.31 -18.99 1.52
CA THR A 332 11.08 -20.21 0.72
C THR A 332 9.82 -20.05 -0.13
N VAL A 333 9.83 -20.57 -1.35
CA VAL A 333 8.66 -20.57 -2.25
C VAL A 333 7.43 -21.23 -1.61
N PRO A 334 7.51 -22.36 -0.88
CA PRO A 334 6.38 -22.89 -0.12
C PRO A 334 5.74 -21.90 0.86
N THR A 335 6.52 -21.00 1.46
CA THR A 335 5.98 -20.00 2.39
C THR A 335 5.14 -18.98 1.64
N LEU A 336 5.61 -18.51 0.47
CA LEU A 336 4.85 -17.59 -0.38
C LEU A 336 3.57 -18.24 -0.90
N LEU A 337 3.64 -19.50 -1.35
CA LEU A 337 2.47 -20.25 -1.79
C LEU A 337 1.41 -20.39 -0.69
N ARG A 338 1.83 -20.70 0.54
CA ARG A 338 0.91 -20.81 1.68
C ARG A 338 0.26 -19.48 2.06
N VAL A 339 1.02 -18.39 2.03
CA VAL A 339 0.48 -17.04 2.29
C VAL A 339 -0.51 -16.62 1.19
N ALA A 340 -0.18 -16.89 -0.07
CA ALA A 340 -1.02 -16.51 -1.20
C ALA A 340 -2.29 -17.36 -1.29
N TYR A 341 -2.19 -18.67 -1.13
CA TYR A 341 -3.25 -19.62 -1.51
C TYR A 341 -3.78 -20.51 -0.38
N GLY A 342 -3.11 -20.52 0.78
CA GLY A 342 -3.45 -21.38 1.91
C GLY A 342 -2.79 -22.77 1.86
N GLU A 343 -2.74 -23.43 3.02
CA GLU A 343 -2.13 -24.77 3.17
C GLU A 343 -2.88 -25.85 2.38
N GLU A 344 -4.21 -25.80 2.37
CA GLU A 344 -5.04 -26.81 1.71
C GLU A 344 -4.79 -26.88 0.20
N LYS A 345 -4.73 -25.73 -0.48
CA LYS A 345 -4.44 -25.70 -1.92
C LYS A 345 -3.04 -26.21 -2.24
N VAL A 346 -2.06 -25.90 -1.38
CA VAL A 346 -0.67 -26.36 -1.53
C VAL A 346 -0.59 -27.88 -1.35
N THR A 347 -1.26 -28.43 -0.33
CA THR A 347 -1.27 -29.88 -0.08
C THR A 347 -2.02 -30.65 -1.17
N LEU A 348 -3.10 -30.08 -1.72
CA LEU A 348 -3.81 -30.64 -2.87
C LEU A 348 -2.93 -30.68 -4.12
N ALA A 349 -2.17 -29.61 -4.40
CA ALA A 349 -1.21 -29.53 -5.50
C ALA A 349 -0.03 -30.50 -5.35
N CYS A 350 0.36 -30.86 -4.11
CA CYS A 350 1.33 -31.93 -3.88
C CYS A 350 0.80 -33.28 -4.38
N LYS A 351 -0.48 -33.59 -4.15
CA LYS A 351 -1.10 -34.87 -4.49
C LYS A 351 -1.53 -34.97 -5.96
N HIS A 352 -2.16 -33.92 -6.51
CA HIS A 352 -2.79 -33.95 -7.83
C HIS A 352 -2.02 -33.14 -8.87
N ARG A 353 -1.71 -33.77 -10.02
CA ARG A 353 -0.93 -33.14 -11.10
C ARG A 353 -1.62 -31.93 -11.73
N GLU A 354 -2.93 -31.95 -11.92
CA GLU A 354 -3.65 -30.84 -12.56
C GLU A 354 -3.75 -29.62 -11.64
N GLU A 355 -4.05 -29.83 -10.35
CA GLU A 355 -4.04 -28.78 -9.33
C GLU A 355 -2.66 -28.15 -9.19
N ARG A 356 -1.60 -28.96 -9.27
CA ARG A 356 -0.21 -28.48 -9.33
C ARG A 356 0.05 -27.54 -10.50
N LYS A 357 -0.37 -27.92 -11.72
CA LYS A 357 -0.19 -27.09 -12.92
C LYS A 357 -0.95 -25.76 -12.80
N ARG A 358 -2.19 -25.82 -12.32
CA ARG A 358 -3.04 -24.63 -12.10
C ARG A 358 -2.39 -23.69 -11.11
N LEU A 359 -2.04 -24.19 -9.92
CA LEU A 359 -1.42 -23.41 -8.86
C LEU A 359 -0.10 -22.76 -9.30
N LEU A 360 0.75 -23.50 -10.01
CA LEU A 360 2.00 -22.95 -10.53
C LEU A 360 1.79 -21.82 -11.54
N ARG A 361 0.85 -21.97 -12.49
CA ARG A 361 0.53 -20.91 -13.45
C ARG A 361 0.04 -19.64 -12.75
N THR A 362 -0.86 -19.80 -11.77
CA THR A 362 -1.36 -18.68 -10.97
C THR A 362 -0.24 -18.02 -10.17
N PHE A 363 0.64 -18.82 -9.55
CA PHE A 363 1.77 -18.29 -8.78
C PHE A 363 2.78 -17.52 -9.62
N GLU A 364 3.15 -18.05 -10.79
CA GLU A 364 4.07 -17.37 -11.70
C GLU A 364 3.48 -16.06 -12.22
N SER A 365 2.17 -16.05 -12.54
CA SER A 365 1.44 -14.83 -12.92
C SER A 365 1.36 -13.83 -11.77
N ASP A 366 1.07 -14.27 -10.55
CA ASP A 366 1.00 -13.36 -9.39
C ASP A 366 2.37 -12.74 -9.06
N LEU A 367 3.48 -13.49 -9.21
CA LEU A 367 4.83 -12.94 -9.10
C LEU A 367 5.14 -11.91 -10.19
N GLU A 368 4.63 -12.11 -11.41
CA GLU A 368 4.76 -11.13 -12.50
C GLU A 368 4.06 -9.82 -12.16
N VAL A 369 2.84 -9.91 -11.61
CA VAL A 369 2.07 -8.74 -11.18
C VAL A 369 2.78 -8.02 -10.03
N LEU A 370 3.35 -8.74 -9.05
CA LEU A 370 4.20 -8.12 -8.02
C LEU A 370 5.36 -7.31 -8.64
N ASN A 371 6.05 -7.90 -9.60
CA ASN A 371 7.16 -7.27 -10.32
C ASN A 371 6.70 -6.02 -11.09
N HIS A 372 5.54 -6.09 -11.76
CA HIS A 372 4.93 -4.95 -12.46
C HIS A 372 4.67 -3.75 -11.53
N TYR A 373 4.22 -4.00 -10.30
CA TYR A 373 4.03 -2.95 -9.29
C TYR A 373 5.32 -2.57 -8.52
N GLY A 374 6.48 -3.03 -9.01
CA GLY A 374 7.80 -2.65 -8.51
C GLY A 374 8.29 -3.44 -7.30
N ILE A 375 7.60 -4.51 -6.89
CA ILE A 375 8.06 -5.45 -5.86
C ILE A 375 8.78 -6.60 -6.58
N LYS A 376 10.08 -6.42 -6.85
CA LYS A 376 10.83 -7.32 -7.72
C LYS A 376 11.44 -8.48 -6.93
N PRO A 377 11.12 -9.74 -7.22
CA PRO A 377 11.74 -10.88 -6.56
C PRO A 377 13.19 -11.09 -7.04
N ILE A 378 14.14 -11.18 -6.11
CA ILE A 378 15.50 -11.61 -6.40
C ILE A 378 15.59 -13.13 -6.15
N PHE A 379 15.65 -13.90 -7.22
CA PHE A 379 15.73 -15.37 -7.15
C PHE A 379 17.10 -15.83 -6.64
N ASP A 380 17.13 -16.86 -5.80
CA ASP A 380 18.38 -17.48 -5.35
C ASP A 380 18.99 -18.30 -6.51
N PRO A 381 20.19 -17.97 -7.00
CA PRO A 381 20.77 -18.65 -8.16
C PRO A 381 21.05 -20.13 -7.90
N VAL A 382 21.18 -20.55 -6.63
CA VAL A 382 21.46 -21.95 -6.27
C VAL A 382 20.18 -22.76 -6.17
N THR A 383 19.19 -22.26 -5.44
CA THR A 383 17.96 -23.03 -5.14
C THR A 383 16.81 -22.73 -6.11
N TYR A 384 16.87 -21.58 -6.80
CA TYR A 384 15.90 -21.13 -7.79
C TYR A 384 16.59 -20.75 -9.12
N PRO A 385 17.26 -21.71 -9.78
CA PRO A 385 18.03 -21.43 -10.99
C PRO A 385 17.13 -21.12 -12.21
N PRO A 386 17.67 -20.51 -13.28
CA PRO A 386 16.91 -20.04 -14.43
C PRO A 386 16.01 -21.09 -15.08
N GLU A 387 16.33 -22.39 -15.01
CA GLU A 387 15.56 -23.45 -15.65
C GLU A 387 14.15 -23.61 -15.04
N ILE A 388 14.01 -23.32 -13.74
CA ILE A 388 12.73 -23.42 -13.03
C ILE A 388 12.06 -22.07 -12.80
N GLN A 389 12.70 -20.95 -13.16
CA GLN A 389 12.14 -19.60 -13.10
C GLN A 389 10.96 -19.41 -14.08
N PRO A 390 10.03 -18.50 -13.77
CA PRO A 390 8.93 -18.16 -14.67
C PRO A 390 9.47 -17.52 -15.95
N LEU A 391 8.75 -17.71 -17.06
CA LEU A 391 9.18 -17.23 -18.37
C LEU A 391 9.41 -15.71 -18.38
N TRP A 392 8.52 -14.94 -17.77
CA TRP A 392 8.63 -13.47 -17.69
C TRP A 392 9.94 -13.02 -17.03
N ALA A 393 10.47 -13.77 -16.06
CA ALA A 393 11.73 -13.41 -15.40
C ALA A 393 12.93 -13.62 -16.32
N LYS A 394 12.85 -14.59 -17.24
CA LYS A 394 13.88 -14.82 -18.26
C LYS A 394 13.82 -13.77 -19.37
N LEU A 395 12.61 -13.33 -19.73
CA LEU A 395 12.37 -12.32 -20.77
C LEU A 395 12.97 -10.95 -20.42
N ILE A 396 13.11 -10.61 -19.13
CA ILE A 396 13.72 -9.34 -18.68
C ILE A 396 15.16 -9.19 -19.16
N ASN A 397 15.88 -10.28 -19.41
CA ASN A 397 17.28 -10.25 -19.84
C ASN A 397 17.43 -10.15 -21.37
N ILE A 398 16.33 -9.99 -22.12
CA ILE A 398 16.40 -9.77 -23.57
C ILE A 398 16.84 -8.31 -23.80
N PRO A 399 17.93 -8.08 -24.53
CA PRO A 399 18.37 -6.73 -24.87
C PRO A 399 17.29 -5.97 -25.65
N GLU A 400 17.15 -4.66 -25.38
CA GLU A 400 16.26 -3.79 -26.17
C GLU A 400 16.90 -3.38 -27.51
N ASP A 401 18.23 -3.45 -27.60
CA ASP A 401 18.97 -3.16 -28.82
C ASP A 401 18.73 -4.24 -29.89
N PRO A 402 18.40 -3.87 -31.14
CA PRO A 402 18.08 -4.84 -32.19
C PRO A 402 19.22 -5.80 -32.53
N ASP A 403 20.47 -5.34 -32.51
CA ASP A 403 21.64 -6.13 -32.88
C ASP A 403 21.98 -7.11 -31.75
N GLU A 404 21.94 -6.65 -30.50
CA GLU A 404 22.11 -7.51 -29.31
C GLU A 404 20.96 -8.53 -29.15
N ALA A 405 19.72 -8.14 -29.48
CA ALA A 405 18.57 -9.04 -29.47
C ALA A 405 18.68 -10.11 -30.57
N LEU A 406 19.16 -9.74 -31.77
CA LEU A 406 19.39 -10.68 -32.86
C LEU A 406 20.47 -11.69 -32.49
N GLU A 407 21.55 -11.25 -31.85
CA GLU A 407 22.60 -12.13 -31.34
C GLU A 407 22.04 -13.07 -30.25
N PHE A 408 21.22 -12.55 -29.33
CA PHE A 408 20.54 -13.34 -28.30
C PHE A 408 19.70 -14.47 -28.90
N TRP A 409 18.83 -14.17 -29.87
CA TRP A 409 17.96 -15.18 -30.50
C TRP A 409 18.72 -16.18 -31.35
N THR A 410 19.80 -15.75 -32.02
CA THR A 410 20.68 -16.63 -32.78
C THR A 410 21.36 -17.65 -31.86
N ASN A 411 21.81 -17.21 -30.69
CA ASN A 411 22.40 -18.07 -29.67
C ASN A 411 21.36 -18.98 -28.99
N ASP A 412 20.15 -18.49 -28.71
CA ASP A 412 19.06 -19.29 -28.13
C ASP A 412 18.64 -20.43 -29.06
N GLY A 413 18.50 -20.16 -30.36
CA GLY A 413 18.09 -21.16 -31.36
C GLY A 413 19.08 -22.32 -31.52
N GLY A 414 20.38 -22.04 -31.36
CA GLY A 414 21.48 -23.00 -31.46
C GLY A 414 21.91 -23.65 -30.13
N GLY A 415 21.37 -23.19 -28.99
CA GLY A 415 21.71 -23.67 -27.65
C GLY A 415 21.12 -25.04 -27.30
N LYS A 416 21.68 -25.68 -26.26
CA LYS A 416 21.15 -26.94 -25.69
C LYS A 416 19.87 -26.75 -24.85
N ILE A 417 19.62 -25.52 -24.38
CA ILE A 417 18.45 -25.13 -23.59
C ILE A 417 17.94 -23.84 -24.21
N ARG A 418 16.71 -23.87 -24.73
CA ARG A 418 16.03 -22.70 -25.29
C ARG A 418 15.23 -21.98 -24.23
N LEU A 419 15.02 -20.69 -24.42
CA LEU A 419 14.20 -19.86 -23.57
C LEU A 419 12.77 -20.40 -23.39
N THR A 420 12.22 -20.96 -24.48
CA THR A 420 10.85 -21.50 -24.56
C THR A 420 10.74 -22.98 -24.20
N ASP A 421 11.83 -23.63 -23.80
CA ASP A 421 11.81 -25.05 -23.43
C ASP A 421 10.90 -25.31 -22.23
N ALA A 422 10.29 -26.50 -22.24
CA ALA A 422 9.49 -26.96 -21.11
C ALA A 422 10.37 -27.10 -19.86
N GLY A 423 9.83 -26.68 -18.71
CA GLY A 423 10.54 -26.80 -17.44
C GLY A 423 10.98 -28.24 -17.12
N PRO A 424 12.05 -28.43 -16.34
CA PRO A 424 12.64 -29.74 -16.11
C PRO A 424 11.68 -30.71 -15.39
N ARG A 425 11.91 -32.01 -15.58
CA ARG A 425 11.19 -33.05 -14.82
C ARG A 425 11.40 -32.80 -13.32
N GLY A 426 10.32 -32.84 -12.55
CA GLY A 426 10.39 -32.56 -11.12
C GLY A 426 10.48 -31.08 -10.74
N LYS A 427 10.22 -30.13 -11.67
CA LYS A 427 10.16 -28.67 -11.41
C LYS A 427 9.47 -28.32 -10.09
N TRP A 428 8.34 -28.97 -9.76
CA TRP A 428 7.63 -28.75 -8.49
C TRP A 428 8.48 -29.05 -7.26
N ASN A 429 9.18 -30.18 -7.22
CA ASN A 429 10.01 -30.55 -6.08
C ASN A 429 11.21 -29.60 -5.93
N LEU A 430 11.77 -29.14 -7.05
CA LEU A 430 12.80 -28.11 -7.05
C LEU A 430 12.24 -26.78 -6.51
N LEU A 431 11.05 -26.36 -6.96
CA LEU A 431 10.38 -25.16 -6.46
C LEU A 431 10.03 -25.25 -4.98
N MET A 432 9.64 -26.41 -4.45
CA MET A 432 9.39 -26.56 -3.01
C MET A 432 10.66 -26.37 -2.16
N ASN A 433 11.83 -26.53 -2.74
CA ASN A 433 13.12 -26.27 -2.09
C ASN A 433 13.71 -24.89 -2.46
N ALA A 434 13.11 -24.20 -3.43
CA ALA A 434 13.57 -22.93 -3.95
C ALA A 434 13.33 -21.78 -2.98
N ARG A 435 14.19 -20.75 -3.10
CA ARG A 435 14.17 -19.56 -2.26
C ARG A 435 14.22 -18.29 -3.10
N ILE A 436 13.60 -17.24 -2.57
CA ILE A 436 13.76 -15.87 -3.01
C ILE A 436 14.65 -15.19 -1.97
N LEU A 437 15.78 -14.60 -2.41
CA LEU A 437 16.78 -14.00 -1.52
C LEU A 437 16.27 -12.74 -0.84
N SER A 438 15.55 -11.91 -1.58
CA SER A 438 14.91 -10.69 -1.10
C SER A 438 13.96 -10.16 -2.18
N PHE A 439 13.22 -9.10 -1.84
CA PHE A 439 12.44 -8.32 -2.80
C PHE A 439 13.02 -6.91 -2.87
N GLU A 440 13.29 -6.43 -4.08
CA GLU A 440 13.52 -5.00 -4.28
C GLU A 440 12.18 -4.28 -4.15
N LEU A 441 12.15 -3.24 -3.32
CA LEU A 441 10.92 -2.51 -3.02
C LEU A 441 10.96 -1.11 -3.64
N PRO A 442 9.80 -0.57 -4.04
CA PRO A 442 9.72 0.81 -4.50
C PRO A 442 10.14 1.81 -3.41
N SER A 443 10.64 2.98 -3.81
CA SER A 443 11.09 4.02 -2.86
C SER A 443 10.04 4.45 -1.83
N ASP A 444 8.74 4.34 -2.14
CA ASP A 444 7.66 4.69 -1.21
C ASP A 444 7.49 3.67 -0.07
N TRP A 445 8.03 2.46 -0.24
CA TRP A 445 8.11 1.41 0.80
C TRP A 445 9.35 1.56 1.68
N GLU A 446 10.34 2.33 1.24
CA GLU A 446 11.56 2.52 2.01
C GLU A 446 11.28 3.33 3.28
N GLN A 447 11.84 2.83 4.38
CA GLN A 447 11.71 3.45 5.68
C GLN A 447 12.47 4.79 5.65
N HIS A 448 11.78 5.89 5.97
CA HIS A 448 12.42 6.97 6.69
C HIS A 448 12.77 6.44 8.10
N THR A 449 13.76 5.55 8.19
CA THR A 449 14.45 5.29 9.46
C THR A 449 14.95 6.64 9.92
N SER A 450 14.34 7.08 11.01
CA SER A 450 14.45 8.42 11.53
C SER A 450 15.91 8.89 11.56
N LEU A 451 16.07 10.19 11.40
CA LEU A 451 17.29 10.97 11.65
C LEU A 451 18.02 10.60 12.97
N ALA A 452 17.40 9.83 13.89
CA ALA A 452 18.01 9.30 15.09
C ALA A 452 19.08 8.22 14.83
N GLU A 453 18.91 7.32 13.86
CA GLU A 453 19.93 6.30 13.54
C GLU A 453 21.12 6.91 12.80
N LYS A 454 20.87 7.90 11.93
CA LYS A 454 21.93 8.71 11.32
C LYS A 454 22.65 9.57 12.36
N LYS A 455 21.97 10.12 13.38
CA LYS A 455 22.62 10.85 14.49
C LYS A 455 23.44 9.93 15.39
N LEU A 456 23.01 8.71 15.69
CA LEU A 456 23.79 7.73 16.47
C LEU A 456 25.00 7.18 15.70
N ARG A 457 24.88 6.96 14.39
CA ARG A 457 26.03 6.61 13.52
C ARG A 457 26.99 7.80 13.35
N ASN A 458 26.49 9.02 13.17
CA ASN A 458 27.32 10.22 13.07
C ASN A 458 27.98 10.61 14.39
N ALA A 459 27.35 10.35 15.54
CA ALA A 459 27.96 10.54 16.86
C ALA A 459 29.08 9.53 17.10
N LYS A 460 28.88 8.24 16.77
CA LYS A 460 29.94 7.22 16.85
C LYS A 460 31.08 7.47 15.86
N ASN A 461 30.79 8.00 14.68
CA ASN A 461 31.81 8.40 13.71
C ASN A 461 32.55 9.70 14.11
N LYS A 462 31.89 10.64 14.81
CA LYS A 462 32.56 11.83 15.37
C LYS A 462 33.49 11.49 16.54
N THR A 463 33.19 10.48 17.35
CA THR A 463 34.09 10.01 18.43
C THR A 463 35.30 9.21 17.94
N ARG A 464 35.39 8.86 16.64
CA ARG A 464 36.54 8.16 16.06
C ARG A 464 37.46 9.07 15.22
N ALA A 465 37.17 10.37 15.15
CA ALA A 465 37.91 11.37 14.38
C ALA A 465 38.70 12.35 15.28
N LYS A 466 39.30 11.86 16.36
CA LYS A 466 40.37 12.54 17.08
C LYS A 466 41.54 11.57 17.25
N ASN A 467 42.42 11.56 16.26
CA ASN A 467 43.88 11.34 16.33
C ASN A 467 44.46 11.10 14.92
N THR A 468 44.35 12.09 14.03
CA THR A 468 45.03 12.11 12.72
C THR A 468 45.87 13.37 12.55
N ALA A 469 46.47 13.88 13.62
CA ALA A 469 47.33 15.07 13.58
C ALA A 469 48.80 14.77 13.22
N GLY A 470 49.09 13.68 12.50
CA GLY A 470 50.49 13.32 12.17
C GLY A 470 50.71 12.33 11.02
N TYR A 471 49.64 11.76 10.44
CA TYR A 471 49.74 10.77 9.36
C TYR A 471 49.54 11.45 7.99
N LEU A 472 50.45 11.22 7.05
CA LEU A 472 50.27 11.62 5.65
C LEU A 472 49.03 10.94 5.06
N LEU A 473 48.09 11.73 4.54
CA LEU A 473 46.90 11.23 3.85
C LEU A 473 47.24 10.81 2.42
N GLY A 474 46.56 9.79 1.90
CA GLY A 474 46.75 9.30 0.53
C GLY A 474 46.55 10.37 -0.55
N GLU A 475 45.62 11.29 -0.31
CA GLU A 475 45.39 12.45 -1.18
C GLU A 475 46.58 13.42 -1.21
N GLN A 476 47.23 13.67 -0.07
CA GLN A 476 48.42 14.53 0.01
C GLN A 476 49.60 13.93 -0.77
N ILE A 477 49.78 12.60 -0.68
CA ILE A 477 50.80 11.86 -1.43
C ILE A 477 50.52 11.97 -2.93
N SER A 478 49.27 11.76 -3.36
CA SER A 478 48.86 11.86 -4.76
C SER A 478 49.04 13.26 -5.34
N GLN A 479 48.67 14.29 -4.57
CA GLN A 479 48.84 15.69 -4.97
C GLN A 479 50.32 16.08 -5.07
N ALA A 480 51.12 15.78 -4.05
CA ALA A 480 52.55 16.10 -4.07
C ALA A 480 53.28 15.38 -5.21
N ARG A 481 52.95 14.11 -5.47
CA ARG A 481 53.52 13.35 -6.58
C ARG A 481 53.18 13.99 -7.94
N LYS A 482 51.93 14.42 -8.12
CA LYS A 482 51.48 15.11 -9.35
C LYS A 482 52.17 16.46 -9.53
N ASN A 483 52.36 17.22 -8.45
CA ASN A 483 53.05 18.51 -8.48
C ASN A 483 54.53 18.37 -8.87
N MET A 484 55.15 17.23 -8.54
CA MET A 484 56.53 16.90 -8.96
C MET A 484 56.59 16.16 -10.31
N HIS A 485 55.47 16.02 -11.03
CA HIS A 485 55.37 15.28 -12.30
C HIS A 485 55.89 13.83 -12.26
N LEU A 486 55.80 13.16 -11.10
CA LEU A 486 56.24 11.78 -10.93
C LEU A 486 55.11 10.78 -11.26
N SER A 487 55.41 9.68 -11.95
CA SER A 487 54.48 8.56 -12.03
C SER A 487 54.46 7.75 -10.73
N GLN A 488 53.42 6.92 -10.52
CA GLN A 488 53.41 6.01 -9.35
C GLN A 488 54.61 5.05 -9.35
N ARG A 489 55.14 4.69 -10.53
CA ARG A 489 56.34 3.84 -10.65
C ARG A 489 57.61 4.59 -10.25
N ASP A 490 57.70 5.89 -10.59
CA ASP A 490 58.88 6.70 -10.27
C ASP A 490 58.96 7.00 -8.78
N LEU A 491 57.82 7.32 -8.15
CA LEU A 491 57.75 7.48 -6.70
C LEU A 491 58.08 6.17 -5.97
N ALA A 492 57.62 5.03 -6.51
CA ALA A 492 57.93 3.72 -5.96
C ALA A 492 59.45 3.42 -6.02
N LYS A 493 60.12 3.77 -7.12
CA LYS A 493 61.59 3.65 -7.24
C LYS A 493 62.32 4.53 -6.24
N LEU A 494 61.91 5.80 -6.10
CA LEU A 494 62.53 6.74 -5.17
C LEU A 494 62.32 6.35 -3.70
N ALA A 495 61.18 5.75 -3.37
CA ALA A 495 60.87 5.26 -2.02
C ALA A 495 61.38 3.83 -1.74
N GLY A 496 61.95 3.13 -2.74
CA GLY A 496 62.37 1.74 -2.61
C GLY A 496 61.22 0.75 -2.34
N LYS A 497 60.02 1.01 -2.89
CA LYS A 497 58.80 0.20 -2.70
C LYS A 497 58.21 -0.24 -4.04
N SER A 498 57.15 -1.06 -4.00
CA SER A 498 56.42 -1.46 -5.20
C SER A 498 55.40 -0.39 -5.65
N GLN A 499 55.09 -0.35 -6.94
CA GLN A 499 54.06 0.56 -7.46
C GLN A 499 52.66 0.26 -6.91
N SER A 500 52.35 -1.02 -6.63
CA SER A 500 51.09 -1.41 -5.98
C SER A 500 50.96 -0.82 -4.58
N TRP A 501 52.06 -0.75 -3.83
CA TRP A 501 52.10 -0.17 -2.48
C TRP A 501 51.77 1.34 -2.50
N ILE A 502 52.32 2.09 -3.45
CA ILE A 502 51.98 3.52 -3.65
C ILE A 502 50.51 3.69 -4.04
N ARG A 503 50.00 2.87 -4.96
CA ARG A 503 48.59 2.91 -5.39
C ARG A 503 47.64 2.63 -4.23
N ASP A 504 47.95 1.67 -3.37
CA ASP A 504 47.10 1.31 -2.24
C ASP A 504 47.14 2.35 -1.11
N LEU A 505 48.25 3.09 -0.98
CA LEU A 505 48.35 4.27 -0.12
C LEU A 505 47.53 5.44 -0.63
N GLU A 506 47.64 5.78 -1.93
CA GLU A 506 46.87 6.88 -2.53
C GLU A 506 45.36 6.64 -2.43
N ASN A 507 44.93 5.38 -2.59
CA ASN A 507 43.52 4.99 -2.49
C ASN A 507 43.03 4.77 -1.03
N GLY A 508 43.88 5.00 -0.03
CA GLY A 508 43.54 4.86 1.38
C GLY A 508 43.27 3.42 1.84
N ARG A 509 43.64 2.42 1.03
CA ARG A 509 43.51 0.98 1.35
C ARG A 509 44.61 0.52 2.32
N LEU A 510 45.76 1.20 2.30
CA LEU A 510 46.89 0.96 3.18
C LEU A 510 47.26 2.24 3.95
N LYS A 511 47.85 2.12 5.15
CA LYS A 511 48.48 3.23 5.88
C LYS A 511 49.97 2.98 5.99
N ALA A 512 50.79 3.97 5.63
CA ALA A 512 52.25 3.87 5.72
C ALA A 512 52.69 3.85 7.19
N LYS A 513 53.73 3.07 7.52
CA LYS A 513 54.38 3.12 8.83
C LYS A 513 55.08 4.47 9.03
N LEU A 514 55.42 4.82 10.26
CA LEU A 514 56.04 6.12 10.59
C LEU A 514 57.35 6.36 9.83
N GLU A 515 58.19 5.33 9.71
CA GLU A 515 59.46 5.36 8.95
C GLU A 515 59.22 5.63 7.46
N ASP A 516 58.28 4.91 6.86
CA ASP A 516 57.89 5.06 5.45
C ASP A 516 57.27 6.44 5.18
N GLN A 517 56.57 7.03 6.17
CA GLN A 517 56.05 8.39 6.05
C GLN A 517 57.15 9.45 6.08
N ALA A 518 58.17 9.29 6.93
CA ALA A 518 59.31 10.21 6.94
C ALA A 518 60.06 10.16 5.59
N LEU A 519 60.21 8.96 5.03
CA LEU A 519 60.77 8.78 3.68
C LEU A 519 59.92 9.45 2.61
N LEU A 520 58.60 9.25 2.62
CA LEU A 520 57.68 9.88 1.67
C LEU A 520 57.67 11.40 1.79
N ARG A 521 57.70 11.96 3.01
CA ARG A 521 57.84 13.41 3.24
C ARG A 521 59.12 13.96 2.63
N LYS A 522 60.25 13.27 2.84
CA LYS A 522 61.56 13.65 2.30
C LYS A 522 61.59 13.59 0.77
N VAL A 523 61.03 12.55 0.17
CA VAL A 523 61.03 12.36 -1.30
C VAL A 523 60.06 13.33 -1.98
N LEU A 524 58.91 13.62 -1.36
CA LEU A 524 57.87 14.47 -1.93
C LEU A 524 57.98 15.95 -1.52
N GLY A 525 58.99 16.33 -0.74
CA GLY A 525 59.18 17.70 -0.27
C GLY A 525 58.05 18.22 0.62
N ILE A 526 57.35 17.33 1.34
CA ILE A 526 56.24 17.68 2.23
C ILE A 526 56.82 17.92 3.63
N ALA A 527 56.72 19.16 4.13
CA ALA A 527 57.18 19.53 5.47
C ALA A 527 56.44 18.76 6.59
#